data_AF-A0AB36MFI4-F1
#
_entry.id   AF-A0AB36MFI4-F1
#
_cell.length_a   1.000
_cell.length_b   1.000
_cell.length_c   1.000
_cell.angle_alpha   90.00
_cell.angle_beta   90.00
_cell.angle_gamma   90.00
#
_symmetry.space_group_name_H-M   'P 1'
#
loop_
_entity.id
_entity.type
_entity.pdbx_description
1 polymer ?
#
loop_
_entity_poly.entity_id
_entity_poly.type
_entity_poly.pdbx_seq_one_letter_code
_entity_poly.pdbx_strand_id
1 'polypeptide(L)'
;MKMKNLVTTLGMKEATFTIKGDDKIIPFSALDKTIEINEIIEKSYNYLNGVEQAYLLIPNLSDNFYFKELKLVSNVWFNHKNFIDWDSDEYYGGSFWRENNKAFDIAVAADNYNLDDHIGYGKHLPYYSDIDEKLTRYNDFKFLIAKMALDDFEYEYDLQKLCTFDIAFDIL
;
A
#
# COMPACT_ATOMS: atom_id res chain seq x y z
N MET A 1 24.62 0.25 -12.62
CA MET A 1 23.51 0.15 -11.65
C MET A 1 23.29 1.54 -11.06
N LYS A 2 22.25 2.27 -11.47
CA LYS A 2 21.96 3.62 -10.92
C LYS A 2 21.38 3.43 -9.52
N MET A 3 21.93 4.10 -8.51
CA MET A 3 21.39 4.10 -7.15
C MET A 3 19.90 4.45 -7.21
N LYS A 4 19.04 3.54 -6.74
CA LYS A 4 17.65 3.89 -6.44
C LYS A 4 17.72 4.98 -5.36
N ASN A 5 17.09 6.13 -5.60
CA ASN A 5 17.00 7.19 -4.59
C ASN A 5 16.23 6.63 -3.39
N LEU A 6 16.96 6.21 -2.36
CA LEU A 6 16.37 5.77 -1.11
C LEU A 6 15.88 7.00 -0.35
N VAL A 7 14.61 6.98 0.01
CA VAL A 7 13.97 7.99 0.84
C VAL A 7 13.51 7.36 2.14
N THR A 8 13.30 8.16 3.18
CA THR A 8 12.72 7.70 4.45
C THR A 8 11.30 8.23 4.65
N THR A 9 10.84 9.09 3.74
CA THR A 9 9.51 9.69 3.80
C THR A 9 9.03 9.98 2.38
N LEU A 10 7.79 9.60 2.10
CA LEU A 10 7.06 9.98 0.89
C LEU A 10 6.03 11.05 1.27
N GLY A 11 6.03 12.20 0.59
CA GLY A 11 5.01 13.23 0.75
C GLY A 11 3.94 13.13 -0.33
N MET A 12 2.67 13.02 0.06
CA MET A 12 1.47 13.10 -0.78
C MET A 12 0.60 14.29 -0.32
N LYS A 13 1.11 15.51 -0.49
CA LYS A 13 0.54 16.84 -0.16
C LYS A 13 -0.06 17.01 1.24
N GLU A 14 -1.12 16.27 1.55
CA GLU A 14 -1.85 16.25 2.83
C GLU A 14 -1.33 15.15 3.78
N ALA A 15 -0.67 14.11 3.25
CA ALA A 15 -0.13 13.00 4.03
C ALA A 15 1.36 12.81 3.76
N THR A 16 2.08 12.31 4.76
CA THR A 16 3.45 11.83 4.65
C THR A 16 3.49 10.41 5.14
N PHE A 17 4.19 9.54 4.42
CA PHE A 17 4.29 8.12 4.73
C PHE A 17 5.72 7.71 5.01
N THR A 18 5.90 6.85 6.01
CA THR A 18 7.18 6.27 6.41
C THR A 18 7.00 4.78 6.65
N ILE A 19 8.01 3.97 6.32
CA ILE A 19 8.04 2.56 6.69
C ILE A 19 8.81 2.42 8.00
N LYS A 20 8.23 1.72 8.96
CA LYS A 20 8.87 1.37 10.23
C LYS A 20 8.97 -0.13 10.40
N GLY A 21 10.16 -0.60 10.74
CA GLY A 21 10.42 -1.95 11.26
C GLY A 21 10.58 -1.84 12.77
N ASP A 22 9.56 -2.27 13.51
CA ASP A 22 9.39 -1.98 14.94
C ASP A 22 9.52 -0.46 15.22
N ASP A 23 10.57 -0.05 15.93
CA ASP A 23 10.85 1.34 16.28
C ASP A 23 11.80 2.05 15.29
N LYS A 24 12.30 1.34 14.27
CA LYS A 24 13.30 1.87 13.33
C LYS A 24 12.64 2.35 12.04
N ILE A 25 13.07 3.51 11.54
CA ILE A 25 12.70 3.99 10.22
C ILE A 25 13.50 3.20 9.17
N ILE A 26 12.79 2.60 8.21
CA ILE A 26 13.37 1.81 7.13
C ILE A 26 13.43 2.70 5.88
N PRO A 27 14.61 2.91 5.27
CA PRO A 27 14.71 3.56 3.97
C PRO A 27 14.00 2.72 2.91
N PHE A 28 13.40 3.35 1.91
CA PHE A 28 12.68 2.67 0.84
C PHE A 28 12.86 3.36 -0.49
N SER A 29 12.65 2.61 -1.57
CA SER A 29 12.47 3.17 -2.91
C SER A 29 10.99 3.49 -3.10
N ALA A 30 10.66 4.70 -3.56
CA ALA A 30 9.32 5.07 -3.96
C ALA A 30 9.25 5.11 -5.50
N LEU A 31 8.41 4.28 -6.10
CA LEU A 31 8.17 4.26 -7.53
C LEU A 31 6.80 4.91 -7.80
N ASP A 32 6.79 5.99 -8.57
CA ASP A 32 5.53 6.56 -9.06
C ASP A 32 4.89 5.58 -10.04
N LYS A 33 3.63 5.25 -9.79
CA LYS A 33 2.82 4.29 -10.57
C LYS A 33 1.52 4.88 -11.06
N THR A 34 1.38 6.20 -10.94
CA THR A 34 0.14 6.92 -11.26
C THR A 34 -0.31 6.69 -12.70
N ILE A 35 0.61 6.74 -13.66
CA ILE A 35 0.29 6.56 -15.09
C ILE A 35 -0.12 5.11 -15.36
N GLU A 36 0.69 4.14 -14.95
CA GLU A 36 0.42 2.72 -15.20
C GLU A 36 -0.91 2.29 -14.58
N ILE A 37 -1.19 2.74 -13.35
CA ILE A 37 -2.45 2.47 -12.66
C ILE A 37 -3.64 3.09 -13.38
N ASN A 38 -3.52 4.35 -13.85
CA ASN A 38 -4.61 4.98 -14.59
C ASN A 38 -4.90 4.31 -15.94
N GLU A 39 -3.87 3.83 -16.64
CA GLU A 39 -4.06 3.06 -17.87
C GLU A 39 -4.82 1.74 -17.63
N ILE A 40 -4.61 1.11 -16.48
CA ILE A 40 -5.34 -0.11 -16.08
C ILE A 40 -6.78 0.24 -15.74
N ILE A 41 -7.00 1.29 -14.94
CA ILE A 41 -8.35 1.76 -14.58
C ILE A 41 -9.14 2.08 -15.84
N GLU A 42 -8.56 2.81 -16.80
CA GLU A 42 -9.23 3.15 -18.06
C GLU A 42 -9.64 1.90 -18.86
N LYS A 43 -8.80 0.86 -18.89
CA LYS A 43 -9.06 -0.38 -19.65
C LYS A 43 -10.06 -1.30 -18.97
N SER A 44 -9.97 -1.44 -17.65
CA SER A 44 -10.71 -2.46 -16.90
C SER A 44 -11.94 -1.91 -16.17
N TYR A 45 -11.96 -0.60 -15.90
CA TYR A 45 -12.95 0.05 -15.02
C TYR A 45 -13.38 1.42 -15.56
N ASN A 46 -14.09 1.41 -16.69
CA ASN A 46 -14.50 2.58 -17.45
C ASN A 46 -15.44 3.60 -16.74
N TYR A 47 -15.80 3.36 -15.49
CA TYR A 47 -16.67 4.20 -14.66
C TYR A 47 -15.94 4.84 -13.47
N LEU A 48 -14.67 4.46 -13.23
CA LEU A 48 -13.85 5.06 -12.18
C LEU A 48 -13.05 6.22 -12.77
N ASN A 49 -13.14 7.38 -12.14
CA ASN A 49 -12.17 8.43 -12.35
C ASN A 49 -10.85 7.95 -11.73
N GLY A 50 -9.77 7.99 -12.51
CA GLY A 50 -8.48 7.44 -12.09
C GLY A 50 -7.90 8.04 -10.80
N VAL A 51 -6.73 7.56 -10.41
CA VAL A 51 -6.00 8.04 -9.23
C VAL A 51 -5.27 9.36 -9.52
N GLU A 52 -5.22 10.24 -8.52
CA GLU A 52 -4.42 11.47 -8.57
C GLU A 52 -2.93 11.17 -8.44
N GLN A 53 -2.61 10.22 -7.55
CA GLN A 53 -1.25 9.78 -7.25
C GLN A 53 -1.27 8.33 -6.80
N ALA A 54 -0.30 7.54 -7.26
CA ALA A 54 -0.05 6.21 -6.72
C ALA A 54 1.45 5.91 -6.64
N TYR A 55 1.86 5.32 -5.53
CA TYR A 55 3.25 4.98 -5.26
C TYR A 55 3.40 3.56 -4.74
N LEU A 56 4.31 2.81 -5.35
CA LEU A 56 4.81 1.56 -4.80
C LEU A 56 6.06 1.83 -3.96
N LEU A 57 6.02 1.44 -2.70
CA LEU A 57 7.11 1.56 -1.74
C LEU A 57 7.77 0.21 -1.54
N ILE A 58 9.07 0.15 -1.81
CA ILE A 58 9.89 -1.04 -1.62
C ILE A 58 10.89 -0.76 -0.50
N PRO A 59 10.71 -1.35 0.70
CA PRO A 59 11.62 -1.19 1.82
C PRO A 59 12.99 -1.76 1.47
N ASN A 60 14.03 -1.05 1.88
CA ASN A 60 15.41 -1.49 1.77
C ASN A 60 15.82 -2.17 3.08
N LEU A 61 15.68 -3.49 3.09
CA LEU A 61 15.96 -4.32 4.25
C LEU A 61 17.40 -4.86 4.16
N SER A 62 18.07 -4.98 5.30
CA SER A 62 19.41 -5.58 5.37
C SER A 62 19.36 -7.09 5.22
N ASP A 63 20.44 -7.74 4.76
CA ASP A 63 20.46 -9.20 4.56
C ASP A 63 20.13 -10.06 5.80
N ASN A 64 20.28 -9.50 7.01
CA ASN A 64 19.91 -10.17 8.27
C ASN A 64 19.00 -9.24 9.08
N PHE A 65 17.69 -9.40 8.98
CA PHE A 65 16.73 -8.63 9.75
C PHE A 65 15.69 -9.54 10.39
N TYR A 66 15.12 -9.05 11.48
CA TYR A 66 13.88 -9.55 12.02
C TYR A 66 13.07 -8.33 12.47
N PHE A 67 11.79 -8.32 12.12
CA PHE A 67 10.83 -7.32 12.60
C PHE A 67 9.60 -8.03 13.12
N LYS A 68 9.15 -7.63 14.31
CA LYS A 68 7.84 -8.06 14.79
C LYS A 68 6.75 -7.40 13.95
N GLU A 69 6.94 -6.13 13.58
CA GLU A 69 6.07 -5.43 12.65
C GLU A 69 6.89 -4.61 11.65
N LEU A 70 6.70 -4.84 10.35
CA LEU A 70 7.09 -3.92 9.29
C LEU A 70 5.85 -3.23 8.76
N LYS A 71 5.68 -1.94 9.09
CA LYS A 71 4.43 -1.21 8.90
C LYS A 71 4.61 0.12 8.19
N LEU A 72 3.58 0.49 7.45
CA LEU A 72 3.41 1.84 6.96
C LEU A 72 2.85 2.72 8.08
N VAL A 73 3.40 3.91 8.27
CA VAL A 73 2.88 4.92 9.17
C VAL A 73 2.67 6.23 8.44
N SER A 74 1.67 7.01 8.87
CA SER A 74 1.40 8.33 8.34
C SER A 74 1.37 9.39 9.44
N ASN A 75 1.58 10.65 9.06
CA ASN A 75 1.27 11.81 9.91
C ASN A 75 -0.25 12.09 10.01
N VAL A 76 -1.05 11.52 9.11
CA VAL A 76 -2.51 11.58 9.13
C VAL A 76 -3.06 10.42 9.96
N TRP A 77 -4.17 10.68 10.66
CA TRP A 77 -4.82 9.72 11.56
C TRP A 77 -5.73 8.73 10.80
N PHE A 78 -5.12 7.75 10.15
CA PHE A 78 -5.84 6.59 9.60
C PHE A 78 -6.26 5.64 10.72
N ASN A 79 -7.53 5.69 11.13
CA ASN A 79 -8.09 4.85 12.18
C ASN A 79 -9.49 4.35 11.80
N HIS A 80 -10.07 3.42 12.57
CA HIS A 80 -11.38 2.81 12.28
C HIS A 80 -12.54 3.80 12.08
N LYS A 81 -12.47 5.04 12.58
CA LYS A 81 -13.54 6.03 12.32
C LYS A 81 -13.57 6.52 10.87
N ASN A 82 -12.42 6.49 10.21
CA ASN A 82 -12.24 6.93 8.82
C ASN A 82 -12.15 5.73 7.86
N PHE A 83 -12.20 4.52 8.40
CA PHE A 83 -12.13 3.29 7.64
C PHE A 83 -13.41 3.11 6.84
N ILE A 84 -13.25 2.80 5.55
CA ILE A 84 -14.37 2.63 4.63
C ILE A 84 -14.62 1.13 4.42
N ASP A 85 -13.61 0.41 3.96
CA ASP A 85 -13.72 -1.00 3.58
C ASP A 85 -12.35 -1.71 3.65
N TRP A 86 -12.39 -3.03 3.67
CA TRP A 86 -11.23 -3.93 3.62
C TRP A 86 -11.47 -5.03 2.61
N ASP A 87 -10.41 -5.38 1.89
CA ASP A 87 -10.39 -6.53 1.00
C ASP A 87 -9.02 -7.21 1.06
N SER A 88 -9.03 -8.52 0.87
CA SER A 88 -7.84 -9.35 0.85
C SER A 88 -8.11 -10.61 0.07
N ASP A 89 -7.12 -11.05 -0.69
CA ASP A 89 -7.10 -12.33 -1.37
C ASP A 89 -5.72 -13.01 -1.19
N GLU A 90 -5.43 -14.01 -2.01
CA GLU A 90 -4.16 -14.73 -1.95
C GLU A 90 -2.94 -13.90 -2.43
N TYR A 91 -3.15 -12.70 -2.99
CA TYR A 91 -2.14 -11.86 -3.63
C TYR A 91 -1.88 -10.53 -2.93
N TYR A 92 -2.83 -10.04 -2.14
CA TYR A 92 -2.65 -8.82 -1.34
C TYR A 92 -3.65 -8.78 -0.20
N GLY A 93 -3.45 -7.81 0.68
CA GLY A 93 -4.62 -7.22 1.27
C GLY A 93 -4.44 -5.76 1.65
N GLY A 94 -5.53 -5.03 1.49
CA GLY A 94 -5.54 -3.58 1.52
C GLY A 94 -6.76 -3.04 2.24
N SER A 95 -6.77 -1.74 2.47
CA SER A 95 -7.97 -1.10 3.01
C SER A 95 -8.06 0.34 2.59
N PHE A 96 -9.28 0.87 2.73
CA PHE A 96 -9.62 2.21 2.31
C PHE A 96 -9.87 3.11 3.52
N TRP A 97 -9.34 4.32 3.43
CA TRP A 97 -9.62 5.35 4.41
C TRP A 97 -10.03 6.66 3.75
N ARG A 98 -11.00 7.31 4.39
CA ARG A 98 -11.43 8.66 4.06
C ARG A 98 -10.61 9.69 4.84
N GLU A 99 -10.08 10.69 4.12
CA GLU A 99 -9.51 11.88 4.74
C GLU A 99 -9.94 13.11 3.94
N ASN A 100 -10.66 14.04 4.58
CA ASN A 100 -11.28 15.19 3.92
C ASN A 100 -12.15 14.78 2.71
N ASN A 101 -11.82 15.28 1.52
CA ASN A 101 -12.48 14.96 0.24
C ASN A 101 -11.66 13.96 -0.59
N LYS A 102 -10.83 13.14 0.07
CA LYS A 102 -9.96 12.15 -0.56
C LYS A 102 -10.18 10.78 0.05
N ALA A 103 -9.97 9.76 -0.78
CA ALA A 103 -9.81 8.40 -0.31
C ALA A 103 -8.36 7.95 -0.54
N PHE A 104 -7.86 7.20 0.43
CA PHE A 104 -6.58 6.53 0.36
C PHE A 104 -6.82 5.03 0.32
N ASP A 105 -6.34 4.38 -0.72
CA ASP A 105 -6.15 2.94 -0.75
C ASP A 105 -4.72 2.63 -0.35
N ILE A 106 -4.57 1.69 0.58
CA ILE A 106 -3.28 1.27 1.09
C ILE A 106 -3.29 -0.25 1.17
N ALA A 107 -2.33 -0.88 0.50
CA ALA A 107 -2.21 -2.33 0.43
C ALA A 107 -0.79 -2.81 0.69
N VAL A 108 -0.68 -4.05 1.13
CA VAL A 108 0.56 -4.83 1.19
C VAL A 108 0.47 -6.03 0.26
N ALA A 109 1.58 -6.40 -0.37
CA ALA A 109 1.63 -7.62 -1.18
C ALA A 109 1.53 -8.87 -0.30
N ALA A 110 0.67 -9.80 -0.68
CA ALA A 110 0.63 -11.17 -0.16
C ALA A 110 1.18 -12.06 -1.29
N ASP A 111 2.43 -12.52 -1.23
CA ASP A 111 2.83 -13.59 -2.16
C ASP A 111 2.09 -14.87 -1.79
N ASN A 112 1.43 -15.50 -2.77
CA ASN A 112 0.56 -16.65 -2.60
C ASN A 112 1.27 -17.72 -1.74
N TYR A 113 0.69 -17.98 -0.56
CA TYR A 113 1.16 -18.88 0.51
C TYR A 113 2.33 -18.44 1.40
N ASN A 114 3.16 -17.46 1.03
CA ASN A 114 4.37 -17.12 1.81
C ASN A 114 4.19 -15.93 2.75
N LEU A 115 3.39 -14.93 2.35
CA LEU A 115 3.23 -13.70 3.13
C LEU A 115 1.81 -13.49 3.64
N ASP A 116 0.82 -14.21 3.13
CA ASP A 116 -0.60 -14.07 3.52
C ASP A 116 -0.79 -14.22 5.05
N ASP A 117 -0.25 -15.29 5.64
CA ASP A 117 -0.27 -15.53 7.09
C ASP A 117 0.50 -14.48 7.92
N HIS A 118 1.30 -13.64 7.25
CA HIS A 118 2.13 -12.61 7.85
C HIS A 118 1.53 -11.21 7.67
N ILE A 119 0.32 -11.07 7.13
CA ILE A 119 -0.30 -9.76 7.02
C ILE A 119 -1.21 -9.49 8.22
N GLY A 120 -1.00 -8.32 8.82
CA GLY A 120 -1.78 -7.83 9.94
C GLY A 120 -2.58 -6.59 9.58
N TYR A 121 -3.76 -6.50 10.20
CA TYR A 121 -4.64 -5.34 10.17
C TYR A 121 -5.11 -4.99 11.58
N GLY A 122 -5.43 -3.72 11.84
CA GLY A 122 -5.93 -3.31 13.14
C GLY A 122 -6.30 -1.83 13.17
N LYS A 123 -6.03 -1.15 14.30
CA LYS A 123 -6.22 0.31 14.43
C LYS A 123 -5.27 1.15 13.55
N HIS A 124 -4.49 0.50 12.70
CA HIS A 124 -3.37 1.06 11.95
C HIS A 124 -3.45 0.59 10.50
N LEU A 125 -2.69 1.25 9.63
CA LEU A 125 -2.50 0.85 8.23
C LEU A 125 -2.00 -0.60 8.12
N PRO A 126 -2.15 -1.27 6.96
CA PRO A 126 -1.70 -2.64 6.77
C PRO A 126 -0.20 -2.79 7.04
N TYR A 127 0.17 -3.95 7.56
CA TYR A 127 1.56 -4.24 7.95
C TYR A 127 1.89 -5.72 7.80
N TYR A 128 3.18 -6.01 7.76
CA TYR A 128 3.70 -7.37 7.88
C TYR A 128 4.09 -7.68 9.32
N SER A 129 3.71 -8.84 9.83
CA SER A 129 4.03 -9.34 11.17
C SER A 129 5.01 -10.50 11.14
N ASP A 130 5.91 -10.52 12.14
CA ASP A 130 6.84 -11.63 12.39
C ASP A 130 7.64 -12.04 11.16
N ILE A 131 8.28 -11.04 10.52
CA ILE A 131 9.06 -11.24 9.30
C ILE A 131 10.56 -11.28 9.56
N ASP A 132 11.27 -12.13 8.83
CA ASP A 132 12.72 -12.27 8.90
C ASP A 132 13.38 -12.39 7.51
N GLU A 133 14.71 -12.45 7.49
CA GLU A 133 15.45 -12.57 6.24
C GLU A 133 15.11 -13.82 5.42
N LYS A 134 14.54 -14.88 5.99
CA LYS A 134 14.23 -16.11 5.25
C LYS A 134 13.03 -15.91 4.33
N LEU A 135 12.12 -15.01 4.69
CA LEU A 135 10.99 -14.59 3.87
C LEU A 135 11.42 -13.69 2.70
N THR A 136 12.63 -13.12 2.74
CA THR A 136 13.13 -12.21 1.68
C THR A 136 13.57 -12.87 0.39
N ARG A 137 13.65 -14.21 0.35
CA ARG A 137 13.95 -14.95 -0.90
C ARG A 137 12.97 -14.62 -2.03
N TYR A 138 11.84 -14.03 -1.69
CA TYR A 138 10.77 -13.60 -2.58
C TYR A 138 10.83 -12.08 -2.92
N ASN A 139 11.63 -11.27 -2.21
CA ASN A 139 11.74 -9.80 -2.44
C ASN A 139 10.39 -9.05 -2.41
N ASP A 140 9.39 -9.56 -1.68
CA ASP A 140 7.99 -9.15 -1.88
C ASP A 140 7.41 -8.18 -0.87
N PHE A 141 8.18 -7.74 0.13
CA PHE A 141 7.68 -6.68 1.01
C PHE A 141 7.47 -5.41 0.21
N LYS A 142 6.23 -5.03 -0.01
CA LYS A 142 5.86 -3.89 -0.83
C LYS A 142 4.61 -3.26 -0.23
N PHE A 143 4.56 -1.93 -0.24
CA PHE A 143 3.37 -1.18 0.14
C PHE A 143 2.91 -0.39 -1.07
N LEU A 144 1.65 -0.51 -1.45
CA LEU A 144 1.02 0.35 -2.44
C LEU A 144 0.20 1.41 -1.71
N ILE A 145 0.30 2.65 -2.17
CA ILE A 145 -0.55 3.74 -1.71
C ILE A 145 -1.11 4.44 -2.92
N ALA A 146 -2.44 4.56 -3.01
CA ALA A 146 -3.12 5.32 -4.03
C ALA A 146 -4.05 6.36 -3.40
N LYS A 147 -4.13 7.54 -4.04
CA LYS A 147 -4.96 8.65 -3.61
C LYS A 147 -5.90 9.03 -4.74
N MET A 148 -7.18 9.17 -4.43
CA MET A 148 -8.24 9.55 -5.37
C MET A 148 -9.25 10.49 -4.72
N ALA A 149 -10.09 11.13 -5.55
CA ALA A 149 -11.07 12.09 -5.06
C ALA A 149 -12.31 11.37 -4.52
N LEU A 150 -12.90 11.89 -3.43
CA LEU A 150 -14.01 11.19 -2.77
C LEU A 150 -15.34 11.31 -3.56
N ASP A 151 -15.46 12.35 -4.37
CA ASP A 151 -16.55 12.54 -5.33
C ASP A 151 -16.56 11.47 -6.44
N ASP A 152 -15.49 10.69 -6.57
CA ASP A 152 -15.42 9.53 -7.47
C ASP A 152 -16.17 8.30 -6.93
N PHE A 153 -16.67 8.35 -5.69
CA PHE A 153 -17.37 7.25 -5.04
C PHE A 153 -18.85 7.58 -4.83
N GLU A 154 -19.68 7.29 -5.84
CA GLU A 154 -21.14 7.50 -5.72
C GLU A 154 -21.84 6.39 -4.90
N TYR A 155 -21.25 5.19 -4.78
CA TYR A 155 -21.83 4.06 -4.04
C TYR A 155 -20.78 3.27 -3.22
N GLU A 156 -21.16 2.76 -2.05
CA GLU A 156 -20.35 1.81 -1.25
C GLU A 156 -19.89 0.58 -2.07
N TYR A 157 -20.63 0.23 -3.13
CA TYR A 157 -20.32 -0.88 -4.03
C TYR A 157 -19.17 -0.59 -5.02
N ASP A 158 -18.82 0.68 -5.26
CA ASP A 158 -17.70 1.08 -6.12
C ASP A 158 -16.37 1.06 -5.36
N LEU A 159 -16.41 1.16 -4.03
CA LEU A 159 -15.26 1.00 -3.13
C LEU A 159 -14.70 -0.43 -3.15
N GLN A 160 -15.59 -1.44 -3.12
CA GLN A 160 -15.21 -2.87 -3.25
C GLN A 160 -14.55 -3.19 -4.60
N LYS A 161 -14.83 -2.42 -5.65
CA LYS A 161 -14.22 -2.63 -6.96
C LYS A 161 -12.90 -1.88 -7.10
N LEU A 162 -12.64 -0.87 -6.30
CA LEU A 162 -11.30 -0.28 -6.20
C LEU A 162 -10.33 -1.18 -5.44
N CYS A 163 -10.81 -2.13 -4.64
CA CYS A 163 -9.98 -3.18 -4.08
C CYS A 163 -9.26 -4.00 -5.18
N THR A 164 -9.75 -4.02 -6.42
CA THR A 164 -9.09 -4.68 -7.55
C THR A 164 -7.84 -3.97 -8.10
N PHE A 165 -7.06 -3.30 -7.24
CA PHE A 165 -5.63 -3.12 -7.48
C PHE A 165 -4.85 -4.44 -7.36
N ASP A 166 -5.50 -5.62 -7.37
CA ASP A 166 -4.95 -6.93 -7.77
C ASP A 166 -3.89 -6.76 -8.88
N ILE A 167 -4.24 -5.93 -9.87
CA ILE A 167 -3.46 -5.68 -11.07
C ILE A 167 -2.15 -4.93 -10.80
N ALA A 168 -2.06 -4.13 -9.73
CA ALA A 168 -0.86 -3.38 -9.42
C ALA A 168 0.26 -4.27 -8.88
N PHE A 169 -0.04 -5.36 -8.16
CA PHE A 169 0.96 -6.34 -7.75
C PHE A 169 1.22 -7.39 -8.84
N ASP A 170 0.21 -7.78 -9.62
CA ASP A 170 0.37 -8.73 -10.74
C ASP A 170 1.24 -8.21 -11.91
N ILE A 171 1.39 -6.88 -12.04
CA ILE A 171 2.19 -6.24 -13.12
C ILE A 171 3.65 -5.99 -12.70
N LEU A 172 4.02 -6.17 -11.43
CA LEU A 172 5.35 -5.83 -10.87
C LEU A 172 6.26 -7.05 -10.67
#